data_AF-A0A1I1UU58-F1
#
_entry.id   AF-A0A1I1UU58-F1
#
_cell.length_a   1.000
_cell.length_b   1.000
_cell.length_c   1.000
_cell.angle_alpha   90.00
_cell.angle_beta   90.00
_cell.angle_gamma   90.00
#
_symmetry.space_group_name_H-M   'P 1'
#
loop_
_entity.id
_entity.type
_entity.pdbx_description
1 polymer ?
#
loop_
_entity_poly.entity_id
_entity_poly.type
_entity_poly.pdbx_seq_one_letter_code
_entity_poly.pdbx_strand_id
1 'polypeptide(L)'
;MKTSHIGFGWVVGAMIATCLSATTVFAQSAKPSKRDALGCMEKELQDRIAKIANSGDHEAFKKLAGAAVIAGKCRVVSKGTMLFVEDTAVWSGLFCYRPVGDVSCLWMSSDLTRP
;
A
#
# COMPACT_ATOMS: atom_id res chain seq x y z
N MET A 1 -71.19 -26.59 -33.58
CA MET A 1 -71.39 -27.28 -32.28
C MET A 1 -70.16 -27.09 -31.42
N LYS A 2 -70.35 -26.96 -30.10
CA LYS A 2 -69.39 -27.09 -28.98
C LYS A 2 -68.04 -26.32 -28.99
N THR A 3 -67.92 -25.45 -27.99
CA THR A 3 -66.71 -24.91 -27.36
C THR A 3 -65.96 -25.98 -26.53
N SER A 4 -64.66 -25.78 -26.27
CA SER A 4 -64.12 -25.48 -24.91
C SER A 4 -62.58 -25.30 -24.90
N HIS A 5 -62.03 -24.80 -23.78
CA HIS A 5 -60.68 -24.23 -23.61
C HIS A 5 -59.67 -25.14 -22.89
N ILE A 6 -58.38 -25.03 -23.26
CA ILE A 6 -57.17 -25.10 -22.39
C ILE A 6 -56.07 -24.24 -23.11
N GLY A 7 -55.17 -23.47 -22.48
CA GLY A 7 -55.09 -23.03 -21.08
C GLY A 7 -53.66 -22.64 -20.62
N PHE A 8 -53.41 -21.34 -20.38
CA PHE A 8 -52.29 -20.73 -19.60
C PHE A 8 -50.82 -20.93 -20.01
N GLY A 9 -50.10 -19.80 -20.16
CA GLY A 9 -48.63 -19.72 -20.20
C GLY A 9 -48.18 -18.26 -20.32
N TRP A 10 -47.57 -17.69 -19.27
CA TRP A 10 -47.46 -16.23 -19.08
C TRP A 10 -46.21 -15.59 -19.68
N VAL A 11 -46.35 -14.34 -20.12
CA VAL A 11 -45.25 -13.45 -20.50
C VAL A 11 -44.57 -12.90 -19.24
N VAL A 12 -43.33 -13.32 -18.99
CA VAL A 12 -42.34 -12.63 -18.13
C VAL A 12 -40.97 -12.89 -18.78
N GLY A 13 -40.13 -11.91 -19.12
CA GLY A 13 -40.09 -10.52 -18.67
C GLY A 13 -38.86 -10.29 -17.79
N ALA A 14 -37.65 -10.44 -18.35
CA ALA A 14 -36.40 -10.26 -17.62
C ALA A 14 -35.36 -9.52 -18.50
N MET A 15 -35.46 -8.19 -18.53
CA MET A 15 -34.30 -7.37 -18.89
C MET A 15 -33.23 -7.57 -17.82
N ILE A 16 -32.09 -8.16 -18.20
CA ILE A 16 -30.92 -8.19 -17.31
C ILE A 16 -30.33 -6.79 -17.30
N ALA A 17 -30.79 -5.98 -16.35
CA ALA A 17 -30.18 -4.69 -16.05
C ALA A 17 -28.76 -4.94 -15.52
N THR A 18 -27.76 -4.76 -16.38
CA THR A 18 -26.36 -4.69 -15.96
C THR A 18 -26.19 -3.49 -15.03
N CYS A 19 -26.22 -3.74 -13.72
CA CYS A 19 -25.84 -2.74 -12.73
C CYS A 19 -24.42 -2.27 -13.03
N LEU A 20 -24.27 -1.02 -13.48
CA LEU A 20 -23.00 -0.31 -13.43
C LEU A 20 -22.65 -0.09 -11.96
N SER A 21 -22.04 -1.11 -11.34
CA SER A 21 -21.44 -1.00 -10.02
C SER A 21 -20.27 -0.03 -10.10
N ALA A 22 -20.54 1.25 -9.86
CA ALA A 22 -19.53 2.29 -9.79
C ALA A 22 -18.60 2.00 -8.61
N THR A 23 -17.47 1.33 -8.88
CA THR A 23 -16.42 1.08 -7.88
C THR A 23 -15.80 2.41 -7.48
N THR A 24 -16.25 2.98 -6.37
CA THR A 24 -15.64 4.17 -5.77
C THR A 24 -14.26 3.81 -5.24
N VAL A 25 -13.24 3.99 -6.08
CA VAL A 25 -11.84 3.95 -5.67
C VAL A 25 -11.61 5.09 -4.68
N PHE A 26 -11.46 4.75 -3.41
CA PHE A 26 -11.06 5.72 -2.39
C PHE A 26 -9.63 6.16 -2.68
N ALA A 27 -9.49 7.35 -3.27
CA ALA A 27 -8.19 7.97 -3.46
C ALA A 27 -7.58 8.35 -2.11
N GLN A 28 -6.71 7.50 -1.57
CA GLN A 28 -5.82 7.90 -0.49
C GLN A 28 -4.95 9.07 -0.98
N SER A 29 -4.93 10.19 -0.24
CA SER A 29 -4.13 11.35 -0.66
C SER A 29 -2.64 11.09 -0.42
N ALA A 30 -1.85 11.05 -1.50
CA ALA A 30 -0.39 11.00 -1.39
C ALA A 30 0.16 12.26 -0.69
N LYS A 31 1.22 12.10 0.10
CA LYS A 31 1.92 13.19 0.79
C LYS A 31 3.41 13.18 0.43
N PRO A 32 4.05 14.35 0.27
CA PRO A 32 5.49 14.41 0.02
C PRO A 32 6.29 13.97 1.25
N SER A 33 7.38 13.25 1.03
CA SER A 33 8.39 12.96 2.06
C SER A 33 9.07 14.25 2.53
N LYS A 34 9.17 14.45 3.86
CA LYS A 34 9.81 15.63 4.45
C LYS A 34 11.34 15.64 4.33
N ARG A 35 11.97 14.45 4.22
CA ARG A 35 13.41 14.23 4.23
C ARG A 35 13.78 12.98 3.43
N ASP A 36 15.06 12.84 3.11
CA ASP A 36 15.60 11.58 2.57
C ASP A 36 15.53 10.48 3.64
N ALA A 37 15.23 9.25 3.21
CA ALA A 37 15.08 8.13 4.12
C ALA A 37 15.42 6.79 3.45
N LEU A 38 15.92 5.85 4.25
CA LEU A 38 16.01 4.45 3.84
C LEU A 38 14.70 3.75 4.19
N GLY A 39 14.07 3.13 3.19
CA GLY A 39 12.90 2.27 3.37
C GLY A 39 13.15 0.87 2.82
N CYS A 40 12.63 -0.15 3.51
CA CYS A 40 12.85 -1.55 3.15
C CYS A 40 11.53 -2.27 2.84
N MET A 41 11.56 -3.25 1.94
CA MET A 41 10.39 -4.07 1.60
C MET A 41 9.99 -4.98 2.77
N GLU A 42 10.97 -5.43 3.56
CA GLU A 42 10.79 -6.22 4.78
C GLU A 42 10.75 -5.31 6.02
N LYS A 43 9.69 -5.42 6.82
CA LYS A 43 9.48 -4.62 8.03
C LYS A 43 10.54 -4.92 9.10
N GLU A 44 10.86 -6.20 9.26
CA GLU A 44 11.80 -6.73 10.25
C GLU A 44 13.23 -6.26 9.95
N LEU A 45 13.56 -6.11 8.66
CA LEU A 45 14.83 -5.54 8.21
C LEU A 45 14.92 -4.05 8.54
N GLN A 46 13.86 -3.28 8.30
CA GLN A 46 13.81 -1.87 8.69
C GLN A 46 13.90 -1.69 10.21
N ASP A 47 13.17 -2.49 10.99
CA ASP A 47 13.22 -2.49 12.46
C ASP A 47 14.64 -2.80 12.98
N ARG A 48 15.32 -3.81 12.41
CA ARG A 48 16.72 -4.12 12.73
C ARG A 48 17.66 -2.97 12.40
N ILE A 49 17.52 -2.34 11.23
CA ILE A 49 18.32 -1.18 10.82
C ILE A 49 18.09 0.00 11.77
N ALA A 50 16.83 0.28 12.14
CA ALA A 50 16.48 1.34 13.08
C ALA A 50 17.06 1.09 14.48
N LYS A 51 17.02 -0.15 14.98
CA LYS A 51 17.63 -0.54 16.26
C LYS A 51 19.15 -0.31 16.28
N ILE A 52 19.85 -0.67 15.20
CA ILE A 52 21.30 -0.46 15.07
C ILE A 52 21.65 1.03 14.93
N ALA A 53 20.82 1.80 14.21
CA ALA A 53 20.98 3.26 14.14
C ALA A 53 20.80 3.91 15.53
N ASN A 54 19.78 3.48 16.29
CA ASN A 54 19.48 3.99 17.62
C ASN A 54 20.52 3.57 18.68
N SER A 55 21.25 2.46 18.48
CA SER A 55 22.35 2.06 19.37
C SER A 55 23.66 2.81 19.09
N GLY A 56 23.71 3.70 18.09
CA GLY A 56 24.90 4.45 17.72
C GLY A 56 25.98 3.65 16.99
N ASP A 57 25.71 2.38 16.62
CA ASP A 57 26.67 1.56 15.87
C ASP A 57 26.63 1.93 14.38
N HIS A 58 27.30 3.03 14.07
CA HIS A 58 27.40 3.57 12.72
C HIS A 58 28.10 2.63 11.73
N GLU A 59 28.93 1.69 12.20
CA GLU A 59 29.63 0.75 11.32
C GLU A 59 28.72 -0.41 10.93
N ALA A 60 28.05 -1.04 11.90
CA ALA A 60 27.03 -2.06 11.63
C ALA A 60 25.85 -1.47 10.83
N PHE A 61 25.45 -0.22 11.10
CA PHE A 61 24.45 0.48 10.30
C PHE A 61 24.89 0.59 8.83
N LYS A 62 26.08 1.13 8.56
CA LYS A 62 26.59 1.28 7.19
C LYS A 62 26.70 -0.05 6.46
N LYS A 63 27.22 -1.09 7.13
CA LYS A 63 27.35 -2.44 6.59
C LYS A 63 25.99 -3.06 6.25
N LEU A 64 25.04 -3.05 7.19
CA LEU A 64 23.71 -3.64 6.98
C LEU A 64 22.88 -2.86 5.96
N ALA A 65 22.82 -1.53 6.07
CA ALA A 65 22.07 -0.69 5.13
C ALA A 65 22.64 -0.78 3.71
N GLY A 66 23.97 -0.71 3.56
CA GLY A 66 24.64 -0.84 2.27
C GLY A 66 24.39 -2.21 1.63
N ALA A 67 24.57 -3.30 2.39
CA ALA A 67 24.28 -4.65 1.89
C ALA A 67 22.81 -4.83 1.49
N ALA A 68 21.88 -4.27 2.26
CA ALA A 68 20.45 -4.37 1.98
C ALA A 68 20.02 -3.54 0.75
N VAL A 69 20.68 -2.41 0.47
CA VAL A 69 20.48 -1.64 -0.77
C VAL A 69 21.05 -2.39 -1.98
N ILE A 70 22.26 -2.94 -1.87
CA ILE A 70 22.89 -3.73 -2.94
C ILE A 70 22.06 -4.99 -3.26
N ALA A 71 21.47 -5.62 -2.24
CA ALA A 71 20.57 -6.77 -2.38
C ALA A 71 19.14 -6.40 -2.85
N GLY A 72 18.85 -5.13 -3.12
CA GLY A 72 17.52 -4.67 -3.55
C GLY A 72 16.41 -4.73 -2.49
N LYS A 73 16.73 -5.11 -1.24
CA LYS A 73 15.75 -5.22 -0.13
C LYS A 73 15.36 -3.87 0.46
N CYS A 74 16.23 -2.87 0.33
CA CYS A 74 15.99 -1.50 0.77
C CYS A 74 16.38 -0.51 -0.31
N ARG A 75 15.82 0.70 -0.25
CA ARG A 75 16.14 1.80 -1.17
C ARG A 75 16.01 3.15 -0.50
N VAL A 76 16.71 4.13 -1.04
CA VAL A 76 16.59 5.52 -0.61
C VAL A 76 15.35 6.14 -1.26
N VAL A 77 14.46 6.67 -0.44
CA VAL A 77 13.38 7.57 -0.84
C VAL A 77 13.89 8.99 -0.66
N SER A 78 13.94 9.75 -1.75
CA SER A 78 14.36 11.15 -1.71
C SER A 78 13.29 12.04 -1.06
N LYS A 79 13.70 13.18 -0.53
CA LYS A 79 12.81 14.26 -0.10
C LYS A 79 11.91 14.72 -1.26
N GLY A 80 10.64 15.00 -0.96
CA GLY A 80 9.63 15.42 -1.93
C GLY A 80 8.98 14.29 -2.73
N THR A 81 9.44 13.04 -2.61
CA THR A 81 8.75 11.88 -3.19
C THR A 81 7.32 11.78 -2.63
N MET A 82 6.34 11.69 -3.51
CA MET A 82 4.94 11.51 -3.12
C MET A 82 4.69 10.06 -2.69
N LEU A 83 4.17 9.88 -1.47
CA LEU A 83 3.95 8.58 -0.83
C LEU A 83 2.48 8.41 -0.42
N PHE A 84 1.92 7.23 -0.71
CA PHE A 84 0.69 6.75 -0.08
C PHE A 84 1.03 5.98 1.21
N VAL A 85 0.16 6.00 2.22
CA VAL A 85 0.28 5.17 3.43
C VAL A 85 -0.64 3.96 3.26
N GLU A 86 -0.06 2.78 3.13
CA GLU A 86 -0.84 1.55 2.89
C GLU A 86 -1.08 0.75 4.17
N ASP A 87 -0.11 0.76 5.10
CA ASP A 87 -0.23 0.07 6.40
C ASP A 87 0.53 0.84 7.50
N THR A 88 0.13 0.63 8.76
CA THR A 88 0.70 1.28 9.94
C THR A 88 1.00 0.24 11.03
N ALA A 89 2.27 -0.10 11.22
CA ALA A 89 2.71 -0.95 12.33
C ALA A 89 2.98 -0.10 13.58
N VAL A 90 1.89 0.42 14.18
CA VAL A 90 1.88 1.41 15.27
C VAL A 90 2.85 1.06 16.41
N TRP A 91 2.85 -0.19 16.89
CA TRP A 91 3.71 -0.67 17.98
C TRP A 91 5.21 -0.58 17.69
N SER A 92 5.61 -0.56 16.41
CA SER A 92 7.00 -0.41 15.97
C SER A 92 7.34 1.01 15.50
N GLY A 93 6.38 1.94 15.45
CA GLY A 93 6.58 3.28 14.86
C GLY A 93 6.85 3.30 13.35
N LEU A 94 6.80 2.12 12.69
CA LEU A 94 7.04 1.93 11.27
C LEU A 94 5.73 1.96 10.49
N PHE A 95 5.73 2.69 9.39
CA PHE A 95 4.62 2.83 8.46
C PHE A 95 5.07 2.27 7.11
N CYS A 96 4.14 1.62 6.40
CA CYS A 96 4.37 1.13 5.06
C CYS A 96 3.94 2.21 4.06
N TYR A 97 4.91 2.74 3.33
CA TYR A 97 4.72 3.79 2.34
C TYR A 97 4.98 3.29 0.93
N ARG A 98 4.02 3.45 0.03
CA ARG A 98 4.22 3.16 -1.40
C ARG A 98 4.39 4.45 -2.20
N PRO A 99 5.51 4.65 -2.91
CA PRO A 99 5.68 5.79 -3.80
C PRO A 99 4.65 5.82 -4.94
N VAL A 100 4.28 7.02 -5.37
CA VAL A 100 3.44 7.21 -6.57
C VAL A 100 4.14 6.60 -7.79
N GLY A 101 3.39 5.81 -8.57
CA GLY A 101 3.92 5.06 -9.73
C GLY A 101 4.55 3.71 -9.38
N ASP A 102 4.65 3.37 -8.10
CA ASP A 102 5.19 2.09 -7.64
C ASP A 102 4.10 1.11 -7.21
N VAL A 103 4.46 -0.18 -7.19
CA VAL A 103 3.68 -1.31 -6.67
C VAL A 103 4.21 -1.81 -5.32
N SER A 104 5.46 -1.49 -4.98
CA SER A 104 6.15 -1.97 -3.79
C SER A 104 6.09 -0.97 -2.64
N CYS A 105 5.42 -1.38 -1.57
CA CYS A 105 5.40 -0.65 -0.31
C CYS A 105 6.72 -0.79 0.47
N LEU A 106 7.11 0.26 1.19
CA LEU A 106 8.37 0.36 1.92
C LEU A 106 8.11 0.73 3.38
N TRP A 107 8.63 -0.09 4.29
CA TRP A 107 8.65 0.19 5.71
C TRP A 107 9.71 1.23 6.05
N MET A 108 9.28 2.30 6.71
CA MET A 108 10.13 3.40 7.20
C MET A 108 9.45 4.09 8.38
N SER A 109 10.14 5.02 9.03
CA SER A 109 9.63 5.71 10.23
C SER A 109 8.44 6.63 9.92
N SER A 110 7.45 6.66 10.82
CA SER A 110 6.20 7.44 10.68
C SER A 110 6.37 8.96 10.61
N ASP A 111 7.54 9.51 10.95
CA ASP A 111 7.80 10.95 10.91
C ASP A 111 7.91 11.52 9.48
N LEU A 112 8.01 10.64 8.47
CA LEU A 112 8.27 11.04 7.08
C LEU A 112 7.21 11.95 6.44
N THR A 113 5.94 11.77 6.83
CA THR A 113 4.77 12.45 6.24
C THR A 113 3.76 12.97 7.27
N ARG A 114 4.05 12.82 8.57
CA ARG A 114 3.22 13.38 9.65
C ARG A 114 3.26 14.91 9.55
N PRO A 115 2.13 15.64 9.68
CA PRO A 115 2.14 17.11 9.65
C PRO A 115 3.12 17.70 10.66
#